data_AF-A0A8J3ZEE4-F1
#
_entry.id   AF-A0A8J3ZEE4-F1
#
_cell.length_a   1.000
_cell.length_b   1.000
_cell.length_c   1.000
_cell.angle_alpha   90.00
_cell.angle_beta   90.00
_cell.angle_gamma   90.00
#
_symmetry.space_group_name_H-M   'P 1'
#
loop_
_entity.id
_entity.type
_entity.pdbx_description
1 polymer ?
#
loop_
_entity_poly.entity_id
_entity_poly.type
_entity_poly.pdbx_seq_one_letter_code
_entity_poly.pdbx_strand_id
1 'polypeptide(L)'
;MGEHSLPRSPAAFRQAVDSRLKAQVKDLGVPTTLNHLRRRFLHERFLARVFLAPGEQWALKGGVGMLVRTPPRARFSQDIDLLHVPADVDAAVAELRLLTRQDTGDFLRFQLGEPQQVSTGDGFRIKVEAYVGTGKWDTFPVDVSCESHYIGELEHRHHTPVLPVDKLGLALPEFVLYPGVDQVADKVAAMYERHGPNQQTASNR
;
A
#
# COMPACT_ATOMS: atom_id res chain seq x y z
N MET A 1 -23.07 -23.65 -9.98
CA MET A 1 -21.65 -23.25 -10.02
C MET A 1 -21.37 -22.72 -11.42
N GLY A 2 -21.38 -21.40 -11.61
CA GLY A 2 -21.02 -20.82 -12.89
C GLY A 2 -19.51 -20.69 -12.98
N GLU A 3 -18.90 -21.19 -14.05
CA GLU A 3 -17.51 -20.86 -14.41
C GLU A 3 -17.42 -19.34 -14.53
N HIS A 4 -16.82 -18.68 -13.55
CA HIS A 4 -16.50 -17.26 -13.68
C HIS A 4 -15.25 -17.14 -14.55
N SER A 5 -15.46 -16.98 -15.86
CA SER A 5 -14.39 -16.70 -16.81
C SER A 5 -13.61 -15.45 -16.37
N LEU A 6 -12.28 -15.51 -16.43
CA LEU A 6 -11.41 -14.38 -16.12
C LEU A 6 -11.72 -13.19 -17.05
N PRO A 7 -11.65 -11.94 -16.54
CA PRO A 7 -11.87 -10.77 -17.37
C PRO A 7 -10.90 -10.73 -18.56
N ARG A 8 -11.42 -10.52 -19.77
CA ARG A 8 -10.62 -10.48 -21.02
C ARG A 8 -10.35 -9.06 -21.54
N SER A 9 -10.78 -8.04 -20.80
CA SER A 9 -10.53 -6.64 -21.15
C SER A 9 -10.42 -5.77 -19.90
N PRO A 10 -9.75 -4.60 -19.99
CA PRO A 10 -9.66 -3.66 -18.87
C PRO A 10 -11.03 -3.22 -18.34
N ALA A 11 -11.99 -2.97 -19.23
CA ALA A 11 -13.34 -2.57 -18.84
C ALA A 11 -14.07 -3.69 -18.07
N ALA A 12 -13.97 -4.92 -18.56
CA ALA A 12 -14.54 -6.09 -17.89
C ALA A 12 -13.88 -6.33 -16.53
N PHE A 13 -12.56 -6.13 -16.42
CA PHE A 13 -11.83 -6.24 -15.17
C PHE A 13 -12.31 -5.23 -14.13
N ARG A 14 -12.36 -3.94 -14.51
CA ARG A 14 -12.84 -2.86 -13.64
C ARG A 14 -14.28 -3.13 -13.15
N GLN A 15 -15.17 -3.50 -14.06
CA GLN A 15 -16.55 -3.84 -13.72
C GLN A 15 -16.64 -5.04 -12.78
N ALA A 16 -15.86 -6.09 -13.04
CA ALA A 16 -15.83 -7.31 -12.24
C ALA A 16 -15.37 -7.05 -10.80
N VAL A 17 -14.33 -6.22 -10.62
CA VAL A 17 -13.82 -5.80 -9.31
C VAL A 17 -14.83 -4.89 -8.62
N ASP A 18 -15.29 -3.82 -9.25
CA ASP A 18 -16.24 -2.87 -8.65
C ASP A 18 -17.53 -3.58 -8.20
N SER A 19 -18.01 -4.56 -8.97
CA SER A 19 -19.21 -5.34 -8.62
C SER A 19 -18.99 -6.21 -7.38
N ARG A 20 -17.81 -6.84 -7.27
CA ARG A 20 -17.46 -7.67 -6.10
C ARG A 20 -17.25 -6.81 -4.85
N LEU A 21 -16.56 -5.67 -4.97
CA LEU A 21 -16.39 -4.73 -3.86
C LEU A 21 -17.74 -4.20 -3.37
N LYS A 22 -18.68 -3.89 -4.28
CA LYS A 22 -20.05 -3.49 -3.91
C LYS A 22 -20.80 -4.58 -3.16
N ALA A 23 -20.65 -5.86 -3.55
CA ALA A 23 -21.25 -6.97 -2.81
C ALA A 23 -20.65 -7.07 -1.40
N GLN A 24 -19.33 -7.01 -1.29
CA GLN A 24 -18.63 -7.09 -0.01
C GLN A 24 -19.00 -5.96 0.95
N VAL A 25 -19.22 -4.72 0.47
CA VAL A 25 -19.72 -3.62 1.31
C VAL A 25 -21.06 -4.00 1.98
N LYS A 26 -21.95 -4.70 1.26
CA LYS A 26 -23.24 -5.13 1.81
C LYS A 26 -23.08 -6.22 2.85
N ASP A 27 -22.12 -7.12 2.65
CA ASP A 27 -21.92 -8.30 3.51
C ASP A 27 -21.18 -7.97 4.81
N LEU A 28 -20.31 -6.95 4.82
CA LEU A 28 -19.45 -6.62 5.96
C LEU A 28 -20.21 -6.12 7.20
N GLY A 29 -21.45 -5.63 7.07
CA GLY A 29 -22.28 -5.19 8.20
C GLY A 29 -21.74 -4.01 9.02
N VAL A 30 -20.58 -3.45 8.65
CA VAL A 30 -19.94 -2.28 9.28
C VAL A 30 -19.94 -1.09 8.33
N PRO A 31 -19.93 0.16 8.83
CA PRO A 31 -19.83 1.34 7.98
C PRO A 31 -18.54 1.32 7.14
N THR A 32 -18.66 1.03 5.84
CA THR A 32 -17.56 1.02 4.87
C THR A 32 -18.10 1.47 3.52
N THR A 33 -17.27 2.20 2.77
CA THR A 33 -17.65 2.70 1.45
C THR A 33 -16.99 1.86 0.35
N LEU A 34 -17.60 1.87 -0.84
CA LEU A 34 -17.00 1.27 -2.04
C LEU A 34 -15.60 1.86 -2.32
N ASN A 35 -15.43 3.16 -2.10
CA ASN A 35 -14.15 3.84 -2.32
C ASN A 35 -13.07 3.33 -1.35
N HIS A 36 -13.41 3.04 -0.10
CA HIS A 36 -12.46 2.44 0.85
C HIS A 36 -11.99 1.05 0.41
N LEU A 37 -12.91 0.16 0.04
CA LEU A 37 -12.52 -1.18 -0.42
C LEU A 37 -11.75 -1.12 -1.75
N ARG A 38 -12.11 -0.19 -2.65
CA ARG A 38 -11.36 0.05 -3.89
C ARG A 38 -9.94 0.52 -3.60
N ARG A 39 -9.76 1.47 -2.68
CA ARG A 39 -8.43 1.96 -2.30
C ARG A 39 -7.58 0.84 -1.71
N ARG A 40 -8.15 0.02 -0.81
CA ARG A 40 -7.45 -1.13 -0.23
C ARG A 40 -7.07 -2.17 -1.31
N PHE A 41 -7.97 -2.47 -2.24
CA PHE A 41 -7.66 -3.34 -3.38
C PHE A 41 -6.49 -2.78 -4.21
N LEU A 42 -6.50 -1.49 -4.53
CA LEU A 42 -5.41 -0.86 -5.30
C LEU A 42 -4.09 -0.84 -4.51
N HIS A 43 -4.12 -0.63 -3.20
CA HIS A 43 -2.95 -0.78 -2.34
C HIS A 43 -2.39 -2.20 -2.38
N GLU A 44 -3.24 -3.21 -2.26
CA GLU A 44 -2.82 -4.62 -2.34
C GLU A 44 -2.16 -4.93 -3.70
N ARG A 45 -2.72 -4.42 -4.81
CA ARG A 45 -2.14 -4.62 -6.15
C ARG A 45 -0.87 -3.83 -6.40
N PHE A 46 -0.72 -2.67 -5.77
CA PHE A 46 0.52 -1.89 -5.79
C PHE A 46 1.62 -2.60 -4.99
N LEU A 47 1.33 -2.99 -3.75
CA LEU A 47 2.25 -3.70 -2.87
C LEU A 47 2.63 -5.07 -3.43
N ALA A 48 1.71 -5.76 -4.10
CA ALA A 48 2.02 -7.00 -4.80
C ALA A 48 3.13 -6.85 -5.84
N ARG A 49 3.28 -5.68 -6.48
CA ARG A 49 4.38 -5.39 -7.41
C ARG A 49 5.67 -5.06 -6.68
N VAL A 50 5.58 -4.27 -5.60
CA VAL A 50 6.73 -3.93 -4.75
C VAL A 50 7.39 -5.19 -4.17
N PHE A 51 6.57 -6.15 -3.71
CA PHE A 51 7.05 -7.37 -3.06
C PHE A 51 7.10 -8.60 -3.99
N LEU A 52 6.95 -8.42 -5.31
CA LEU A 52 7.03 -9.55 -6.24
C LEU A 52 8.46 -10.05 -6.44
N ALA A 53 9.42 -9.12 -6.45
CA ALA A 53 10.82 -9.44 -6.64
C ALA A 53 11.47 -9.82 -5.29
N PRO A 54 12.31 -10.87 -5.27
CA PRO A 54 13.07 -11.22 -4.08
C PRO A 54 14.11 -10.13 -3.81
N GLY A 55 14.02 -9.51 -2.64
CA GLY A 55 14.94 -8.49 -2.15
C GLY A 55 14.38 -7.80 -0.92
N GLU A 56 15.00 -7.99 0.24
CA GLU A 56 14.58 -7.41 1.52
C GLU A 56 14.89 -5.90 1.62
N GLN A 57 14.91 -5.21 0.48
CA GLN A 57 15.19 -3.77 0.41
C GLN A 57 13.97 -2.92 0.74
N TRP A 58 12.77 -3.50 0.62
CA TRP A 58 11.51 -2.82 0.91
C TRP A 58 10.81 -3.45 2.11
N ALA A 59 10.27 -2.61 3.00
CA ALA A 59 9.41 -3.07 4.08
C ALA A 59 8.18 -2.17 4.24
N LEU A 60 7.02 -2.76 4.50
CA LEU A 60 5.75 -2.06 4.69
C LEU A 60 5.63 -1.55 6.13
N LYS A 61 5.36 -0.25 6.25
CA LYS A 61 5.19 0.48 7.51
C LYS A 61 3.73 0.88 7.74
N GLY A 62 3.53 1.66 8.79
CA GLY A 62 2.34 2.48 8.98
C GLY A 62 1.03 1.71 9.11
N GLY A 63 -0.07 2.39 8.82
CA GLY A 63 -1.42 1.84 9.04
C GLY A 63 -1.72 0.61 8.16
N VAL A 64 -1.18 0.59 6.94
CA VAL A 64 -1.34 -0.56 6.04
C VAL A 64 -0.56 -1.78 6.56
N GLY A 65 0.68 -1.61 7.04
CA GLY A 65 1.41 -2.69 7.71
C GLY A 65 0.69 -3.21 8.97
N MET A 66 0.04 -2.33 9.73
CA MET A 66 -0.80 -2.73 10.86
C MET A 66 -2.04 -3.53 10.47
N LEU A 67 -2.67 -3.19 9.34
CA LEU A 67 -3.79 -3.97 8.80
C LEU A 67 -3.37 -5.37 8.39
N VAL A 68 -2.19 -5.52 7.80
CA VAL A 68 -1.64 -6.84 7.46
C VAL A 68 -1.35 -7.63 8.74
N ARG A 69 -0.77 -6.98 9.76
CA ARG A 69 -0.42 -7.61 11.03
C ARG A 69 -1.63 -7.95 11.91
N THR A 70 -2.68 -7.13 11.90
CA THR A 70 -3.86 -7.24 12.81
C THR A 70 -5.21 -6.93 12.13
N PRO A 71 -5.71 -7.81 11.23
CA PRO A 71 -6.72 -7.45 10.22
C PRO A 71 -8.15 -7.05 10.63
N PRO A 72 -8.65 -7.16 11.89
CA PRO A 72 -9.90 -6.49 12.25
C PRO A 72 -9.72 -5.25 13.14
N ARG A 73 -8.52 -4.99 13.67
CA ARG A 73 -8.31 -3.94 14.70
C ARG A 73 -7.65 -2.68 14.18
N ALA A 74 -6.94 -2.75 13.06
CA ALA A 74 -6.27 -1.58 12.51
C ALA A 74 -7.23 -0.71 11.68
N ARG A 75 -7.06 0.62 11.79
CA ARG A 75 -7.79 1.60 10.99
C ARG A 75 -7.30 1.59 9.55
N PHE A 76 -8.22 1.78 8.61
CA PHE A 76 -7.89 2.02 7.21
C PHE A 76 -6.95 3.24 7.04
N SER A 77 -5.84 3.05 6.32
CA SER A 77 -4.93 4.13 5.92
C SER A 77 -5.22 4.57 4.48
N GLN A 78 -5.24 5.88 4.24
CA GLN A 78 -5.37 6.43 2.89
C GLN A 78 -4.08 6.35 2.08
N ASP A 79 -2.97 6.16 2.78
CA ASP A 79 -1.60 6.29 2.29
C ASP A 79 -0.88 4.95 2.49
N ILE A 80 0.15 4.69 1.67
CA ILE A 80 1.07 3.57 1.85
C ILE A 80 2.38 4.12 2.41
N ASP A 81 2.84 3.57 3.53
CA ASP A 81 4.14 3.89 4.11
C ASP A 81 5.12 2.75 3.82
N LEU A 82 6.27 3.04 3.23
CA LEU A 82 7.33 2.09 2.94
C LEU A 82 8.64 2.53 3.58
N LEU A 83 9.45 1.54 3.93
CA LEU A 83 10.88 1.69 4.17
C LEU A 83 11.63 1.19 2.94
N HIS A 84 12.65 1.92 2.53
CA HIS A 84 13.72 1.43 1.69
C HIS A 84 15.00 1.32 2.53
N VAL A 85 15.53 0.11 2.66
CA VAL A 85 16.64 -0.22 3.58
C VAL A 85 17.98 0.37 3.13
N PRO A 86 18.31 0.43 1.83
CA PRO A 86 19.38 1.31 1.36
C PRO A 86 18.96 2.79 1.51
N ALA A 87 19.70 3.57 2.29
CA ALA A 87 19.39 4.98 2.55
C ALA A 87 19.75 5.93 1.38
N ASP A 88 19.35 5.59 0.15
CA ASP A 88 19.52 6.41 -1.06
C ASP A 88 18.16 6.67 -1.71
N VAL A 89 17.74 7.95 -1.68
CA VAL A 89 16.45 8.42 -2.20
C VAL A 89 16.35 8.22 -3.72
N ASP A 90 17.40 8.52 -4.48
CA ASP A 90 17.35 8.43 -5.94
C ASP A 90 17.30 6.97 -6.38
N ALA A 91 18.04 6.10 -5.70
CA ALA A 91 17.97 4.65 -5.90
C ALA A 91 16.58 4.11 -5.56
N ALA A 92 16.02 4.49 -4.41
CA ALA A 92 14.69 4.08 -3.97
C ALA A 92 13.60 4.51 -4.98
N VAL A 93 13.67 5.75 -5.49
CA VAL A 93 12.74 6.23 -6.52
C VAL A 93 12.87 5.43 -7.81
N ALA A 94 14.10 5.19 -8.27
CA ALA A 94 14.37 4.44 -9.50
C ALA A 94 13.86 2.99 -9.40
N GLU A 95 14.12 2.33 -8.27
CA GLU A 95 13.68 0.96 -8.04
C GLU A 95 12.15 0.87 -7.89
N LEU A 96 11.53 1.75 -7.12
CA LEU A 96 10.06 1.76 -6.97
C LEU A 96 9.37 1.94 -8.33
N ARG A 97 9.92 2.79 -9.21
CA ARG A 97 9.43 2.94 -10.59
C ARG A 97 9.62 1.66 -11.42
N LEU A 98 10.69 0.90 -11.21
CA LEU A 98 10.92 -0.37 -11.89
C LEU A 98 9.93 -1.44 -11.43
N LEU A 99 9.82 -1.65 -10.11
CA LEU A 99 8.94 -2.66 -9.51
C LEU A 99 7.48 -2.43 -9.91
N THR A 100 7.01 -1.19 -9.82
CA THR A 100 5.59 -0.85 -10.07
C THR A 100 5.18 -0.88 -11.54
N ARG A 101 6.13 -1.01 -12.48
CA ARG A 101 5.88 -1.22 -13.92
C ARG A 101 5.58 -2.67 -14.29
N GLN A 102 5.85 -3.62 -13.40
CA GLN A 102 5.64 -5.04 -13.68
C GLN A 102 4.17 -5.32 -14.01
N ASP A 103 3.96 -6.08 -15.09
CA ASP A 103 2.65 -6.60 -15.43
C ASP A 103 2.37 -7.84 -14.58
N THR A 104 1.25 -7.81 -13.87
CA THR A 104 0.80 -8.91 -13.01
C THR A 104 -0.50 -9.54 -13.50
N GLY A 105 -0.90 -9.25 -14.75
CA GLY A 105 -2.09 -9.80 -15.38
C GLY A 105 -3.43 -9.22 -14.89
N ASP A 106 -3.38 -8.10 -14.14
CA ASP A 106 -4.56 -7.47 -13.52
C ASP A 106 -5.05 -6.22 -14.26
N PHE A 107 -4.55 -5.96 -15.49
CA PHE A 107 -4.86 -4.77 -16.29
C PHE A 107 -4.57 -3.42 -15.60
N LEU A 108 -3.94 -3.42 -14.43
CA LEU A 108 -3.60 -2.22 -13.69
C LEU A 108 -2.26 -1.66 -14.14
N ARG A 109 -2.22 -0.34 -14.26
CA ARG A 109 -0.99 0.43 -14.45
C ARG A 109 -0.90 1.50 -13.38
N PHE A 110 0.24 1.58 -12.71
CA PHE A 110 0.54 2.63 -11.74
C PHE A 110 1.50 3.64 -12.37
N GLN A 111 1.12 4.90 -12.34
CA GLN A 111 1.99 6.01 -12.74
C GLN A 111 2.43 6.75 -11.48
N LEU A 112 3.74 6.83 -11.29
CA LEU A 112 4.36 7.53 -10.18
C LEU A 112 4.70 8.96 -10.62
N GLY A 113 4.22 9.96 -9.88
CA GLY A 113 4.54 11.38 -10.11
C GLY A 113 5.98 11.73 -9.77
N GLU A 114 6.28 13.02 -9.59
CA GLU A 114 7.61 13.44 -9.10
C GLU A 114 7.73 13.23 -7.59
N PRO A 115 8.88 12.75 -7.09
CA PRO A 115 9.12 12.63 -5.66
C PRO A 115 9.18 14.02 -5.01
N GLN A 116 8.51 14.18 -3.88
CA GLN A 116 8.55 15.39 -3.06
C GLN A 116 9.31 15.06 -1.78
N GLN A 117 10.43 15.74 -1.54
CA GLN A 117 11.23 15.54 -0.34
C GLN A 117 10.41 15.90 0.91
N VAL A 118 10.48 15.04 1.93
CA VAL A 118 9.82 15.30 3.21
C VAL A 118 10.75 16.15 4.08
N SER A 119 10.20 17.17 4.76
CA SER A 119 10.97 18.25 5.40
C SER A 119 11.91 17.85 6.54
N THR A 120 11.82 16.64 7.06
CA THR A 120 12.46 16.24 8.33
C THR A 120 13.37 15.01 8.24
N GLY A 121 13.64 14.45 7.05
CA GLY A 121 14.53 13.28 6.95
C GLY A 121 14.86 12.80 5.54
N ASP A 122 15.62 11.70 5.50
CA ASP A 122 15.96 10.93 4.29
C ASP A 122 14.72 10.18 3.81
N GLY A 123 13.88 10.84 3.02
CA GLY A 123 12.63 10.25 2.54
C GLY A 123 11.86 11.16 1.58
N PHE A 124 10.90 10.58 0.90
CA PHE A 124 10.09 11.26 -0.11
C PHE A 124 8.65 10.77 -0.10
N ARG A 125 7.75 11.67 -0.50
CA ARG A 125 6.36 11.36 -0.84
C ARG A 125 6.21 11.36 -2.35
N ILE A 126 5.53 10.35 -2.88
CA ILE A 126 5.20 10.26 -4.31
C ILE A 126 3.71 10.02 -4.49
N LYS A 127 3.11 10.77 -5.42
CA LYS A 127 1.71 10.56 -5.79
C LYS A 127 1.62 9.42 -6.80
N VAL A 128 0.80 8.43 -6.52
CA VAL A 128 0.53 7.30 -7.42
C VAL A 128 -0.86 7.44 -8.05
N GLU A 129 -0.91 7.40 -9.37
CA GLU A 129 -2.15 7.34 -10.14
C GLU A 129 -2.38 5.93 -10.68
N ALA A 130 -3.49 5.29 -10.28
CA ALA A 130 -3.85 3.95 -10.71
C ALA A 130 -4.81 4.00 -11.90
N TYR A 131 -4.50 3.25 -12.96
CA TYR A 131 -5.27 3.18 -14.19
C TYR A 131 -5.70 1.75 -14.49
N VAL A 132 -6.87 1.61 -15.13
CA VAL A 132 -7.26 0.38 -15.83
C VAL A 132 -7.62 0.75 -17.26
N GLY A 133 -6.88 0.18 -18.21
CA GLY A 133 -6.90 0.68 -19.59
C GLY A 133 -6.48 2.15 -19.64
N THR A 134 -7.29 2.98 -20.30
CA THR A 134 -7.05 4.44 -20.41
C THR A 134 -7.65 5.24 -19.26
N GLY A 135 -8.56 4.65 -18.48
CA GLY A 135 -9.29 5.35 -17.43
C GLY A 135 -8.54 5.35 -16.10
N LYS A 136 -8.34 6.53 -15.50
CA LYS A 136 -7.91 6.64 -14.11
C LYS A 136 -8.97 6.03 -13.20
N TRP A 137 -8.54 5.22 -12.24
CA TRP A 137 -9.43 4.57 -11.27
C TRP A 137 -9.36 5.23 -9.91
N ASP A 138 -8.16 5.56 -9.43
CA ASP A 138 -7.95 6.24 -8.16
C ASP A 138 -6.54 6.86 -8.11
N THR A 139 -6.26 7.58 -7.01
CA THR A 139 -4.98 8.23 -6.76
C THR A 139 -4.67 8.26 -5.27
N PHE A 140 -3.48 7.83 -4.89
CA PHE A 140 -3.06 7.73 -3.48
C PHE A 140 -1.59 8.15 -3.32
N PRO A 141 -1.21 8.72 -2.18
CA PRO A 141 0.19 8.98 -1.88
C PRO A 141 0.88 7.70 -1.39
N VAL A 142 2.18 7.64 -1.65
CA VAL A 142 3.10 6.66 -1.06
C VAL A 142 4.21 7.46 -0.39
N ASP A 143 4.41 7.22 0.89
CA ASP A 143 5.51 7.75 1.68
C ASP A 143 6.61 6.72 1.76
N VAL A 144 7.84 7.14 1.50
CA VAL A 144 9.02 6.28 1.55
C VAL A 144 10.05 6.92 2.47
N SER A 145 10.38 6.23 3.56
CA SER A 145 11.55 6.52 4.38
C SER A 145 12.75 5.76 3.82
N CYS A 146 13.90 6.40 3.72
CA CYS A 146 15.17 5.82 3.30
C CYS A 146 16.13 5.86 4.50
N GLU A 147 16.00 4.90 5.40
CA GLU A 147 16.79 4.85 6.63
C GLU A 147 17.34 3.43 6.86
N SER A 148 18.55 3.34 7.39
CA SER A 148 19.25 2.06 7.58
C SER A 148 19.19 1.53 9.01
N HIS A 149 18.46 2.19 9.91
CA HIS A 149 18.48 1.87 11.34
C HIS A 149 17.10 1.44 11.83
N TYR A 150 16.99 0.17 12.15
CA TYR A 150 15.90 -0.44 12.91
C TYR A 150 16.48 -1.55 13.79
N ILE A 151 15.81 -1.88 14.89
CA ILE A 151 16.32 -2.80 15.91
C ILE A 151 15.76 -4.21 15.73
N GLY A 152 14.47 -4.32 15.38
CA GLY A 152 13.79 -5.61 15.24
C GLY A 152 14.09 -6.33 13.92
N GLU A 153 13.56 -7.54 13.79
CA GLU A 153 13.61 -8.31 12.55
C GLU A 153 12.45 -7.96 11.62
N LEU A 154 12.72 -7.93 10.32
CA LEU A 154 11.68 -7.80 9.31
C LEU A 154 10.70 -8.99 9.40
N GLU A 155 9.40 -8.71 9.35
CA GLU A 155 8.38 -9.76 9.45
C GLU A 155 7.82 -10.12 8.07
N HIS A 156 7.87 -11.39 7.70
CA HIS A 156 7.21 -11.89 6.49
C HIS A 156 5.80 -12.34 6.83
N ARG A 157 4.81 -11.79 6.14
CA ARG A 157 3.39 -12.08 6.41
C ARG A 157 2.60 -12.29 5.13
N HIS A 158 1.83 -13.37 5.11
CA HIS A 158 0.71 -13.50 4.19
C HIS A 158 -0.42 -12.54 4.58
N HIS A 159 -0.92 -11.81 3.59
CA HIS A 159 -2.04 -10.89 3.76
C HIS A 159 -3.34 -11.49 3.21
N THR A 160 -4.42 -11.40 3.99
CA THR A 160 -5.76 -11.79 3.51
C THR A 160 -6.29 -10.69 2.57
N PRO A 161 -6.44 -10.98 1.26
CA PRO A 161 -6.86 -10.00 0.26
C PRO A 161 -8.26 -9.42 0.55
N VAL A 162 -8.53 -8.18 0.14
CA VAL A 162 -9.89 -7.61 0.19
C VAL A 162 -10.85 -8.48 -0.60
N LEU A 163 -10.48 -8.81 -1.83
CA LEU A 163 -11.26 -9.68 -2.69
C LEU A 163 -10.63 -11.07 -2.70
N PRO A 164 -11.37 -12.14 -2.32
CA PRO A 164 -10.90 -13.51 -2.46
C PRO A 164 -10.35 -13.75 -3.87
N VAL A 165 -9.08 -14.18 -3.89
CA VAL A 165 -8.19 -14.22 -5.06
C VAL A 165 -8.49 -15.39 -6.01
N ASP A 166 -9.28 -16.35 -5.56
CA ASP A 166 -9.78 -17.48 -6.34
C ASP A 166 -10.63 -17.05 -7.55
N LYS A 167 -11.25 -15.86 -7.51
CA LYS A 167 -12.17 -15.39 -8.57
C LYS A 167 -11.53 -14.52 -9.65
N LEU A 168 -10.25 -14.16 -9.52
CA LEU A 168 -9.52 -13.31 -10.47
C LEU A 168 -8.10 -13.82 -10.81
N GLY A 169 -7.58 -14.84 -10.10
CA GLY A 169 -6.25 -15.39 -10.36
C GLY A 169 -5.08 -14.48 -9.91
N LEU A 170 -5.33 -13.59 -8.96
CA LEU A 170 -4.42 -12.52 -8.56
C LEU A 170 -3.77 -12.77 -7.19
N ALA A 171 -2.92 -13.79 -7.08
CA ALA A 171 -2.17 -14.09 -5.85
C ALA A 171 -1.43 -12.85 -5.33
N LEU A 172 -1.43 -12.68 -4.01
CA LEU A 172 -0.57 -11.70 -3.33
C LEU A 172 0.69 -12.43 -2.84
N PRO A 173 1.89 -11.84 -3.05
CA PRO A 173 3.10 -12.34 -2.41
C PRO A 173 3.02 -12.14 -0.89
N GLU A 174 3.97 -12.71 -0.15
CA GLU A 174 4.21 -12.27 1.22
C GLU A 174 4.62 -10.80 1.21
N PHE A 175 4.15 -10.06 2.21
CA PHE A 175 4.60 -8.70 2.45
C PHE A 175 5.67 -8.75 3.53
N VAL A 176 6.77 -8.05 3.27
CA VAL A 176 7.79 -7.77 4.28
C VAL A 176 7.32 -6.57 5.07
N LEU A 177 7.17 -6.71 6.38
CA LEU A 177 6.72 -5.65 7.28
C LEU A 177 7.89 -5.13 8.09
N TYR A 178 7.92 -3.80 8.26
CA TYR A 178 8.82 -3.14 9.20
C TYR A 178 8.56 -3.67 10.61
N PRO A 179 9.60 -3.88 11.46
CA PRO A 179 9.44 -4.60 12.70
C PRO A 179 8.41 -3.91 13.61
N GLY A 180 7.55 -4.71 14.24
CA GLY A 180 6.46 -4.17 15.04
C GLY A 180 6.93 -3.28 16.21
N VAL A 181 8.08 -3.61 16.81
CA VAL A 181 8.67 -2.83 17.91
C VAL A 181 9.13 -1.45 17.47
N ASP A 182 9.83 -1.37 16.33
CA ASP A 182 10.29 -0.11 15.76
C ASP A 182 9.10 0.72 15.29
N GLN A 183 8.08 0.10 14.70
CA GLN A 183 6.86 0.82 14.32
C GLN A 183 6.14 1.47 15.51
N VAL A 184 6.11 0.79 16.67
CA VAL A 184 5.57 1.37 17.91
C VAL A 184 6.45 2.52 18.39
N ALA A 185 7.77 2.36 18.34
CA ALA A 185 8.72 3.41 18.72
C ALA A 185 8.56 4.66 17.84
N ASP A 186 8.52 4.51 16.51
CA ASP A 186 8.30 5.59 15.56
C ASP A 186 6.97 6.30 15.84
N LYS A 187 5.92 5.52 16.12
CA LYS A 187 4.59 6.09 16.41
C LYS A 187 4.60 6.90 17.71
N VAL A 188 5.30 6.43 18.74
CA VAL A 188 5.50 7.17 19.99
C VAL A 188 6.32 8.43 19.73
N ALA A 189 7.46 8.33 19.06
CA ALA A 189 8.30 9.47 18.72
C ALA A 189 7.50 10.55 17.98
N ALA A 190 6.76 10.18 16.94
CA ALA A 190 5.92 11.11 16.17
C ALA A 190 4.80 11.78 16.99
N MET A 191 4.25 11.11 18.02
CA MET A 191 3.24 11.73 18.90
C MET A 191 3.84 12.81 19.82
N TYR A 192 5.13 12.70 20.14
CA TYR A 192 5.84 13.64 21.01
C TYR A 192 6.73 14.63 20.25
N GLU A 193 6.87 14.44 18.93
CA GLU A 193 7.56 15.37 18.05
C GLU A 193 6.79 16.70 17.98
N ARG A 194 7.52 17.81 18.08
CA ARG A 194 6.95 19.15 18.10
C ARG A 194 7.14 19.79 16.73
N HIS A 195 6.06 20.15 16.05
CA HIS A 195 6.11 20.80 14.74
C HIS A 195 5.87 22.32 14.85
N GLY A 196 6.66 23.10 14.11
CA GLY A 196 6.54 24.56 13.99
C GLY A 196 7.16 25.38 15.13
N PRO A 197 7.28 26.72 14.96
CA PRO A 197 7.94 27.61 15.93
C PRO A 197 7.26 27.67 17.31
N ASN A 198 6.00 27.23 17.40
CA ASN A 198 5.21 27.19 18.64
C ASN A 198 5.16 25.81 19.32
N GLN A 199 5.97 24.85 18.89
CA GLN A 199 6.14 23.56 19.58
C GLN A 199 4.83 22.78 19.85
N GLN A 200 3.91 22.73 18.88
CA GLN A 200 2.69 21.93 19.05
C GLN A 200 2.96 20.48 18.62
N THR A 201 2.46 19.52 19.40
CA THR A 201 2.53 18.10 19.07
C THR A 201 1.59 17.78 17.90
N ALA A 202 1.92 16.74 17.13
CA ALA A 202 1.08 16.28 16.02
C ALA A 202 -0.35 16.00 16.50
N SER A 203 -1.33 16.67 15.89
CA SER A 203 -2.74 16.55 16.24
C SER A 203 -3.31 15.21 15.78
N ASN A 204 -3.74 14.38 16.73
CA ASN A 204 -4.59 13.22 16.44
C ASN A 204 -6.02 13.70 16.22
N ARG A 205 -6.48 13.69 14.97
CA ARG A 205 -7.92 13.67 14.66
C ARG A 205 -8.23 12.66 13.57
#